data_AF-A0A124EQ87-F1
#
_entry.id   AF-A0A124EQ87-F1
#
_cell.length_a   1.000
_cell.length_b   1.000
_cell.length_c   1.000
_cell.angle_alpha   90.00
_cell.angle_beta   90.00
_cell.angle_gamma   90.00
#
_symmetry.space_group_name_H-M   'P 1'
#
loop_
_entity.id
_entity.type
_entity.pdbx_description
1 polymer ?
#
loop_
_entity_poly.entity_id
_entity_poly.type
_entity_poly.pdbx_seq_one_letter_code
_entity_poly.pdbx_strand_id
1 'polypeptide(L)'
;MTTDAHRSRPLRFGLTAGLPRTGEQMRAFARAVETSGFDVLGQAVVETAEPQQAAEQLIHRRQRFGIVYWTVFDELPGRPSAMPDMSEVIKLLR
;
A
#
# COMPACT_ATOMS: atom_id res chain seq x y z
N MET A 1 -25.20 -9.13 1.65
CA MET A 1 -26.03 -7.90 1.56
C MET A 1 -25.24 -6.73 2.13
N THR A 2 -25.09 -5.67 1.37
CA THR A 2 -24.39 -4.45 1.80
C THR A 2 -25.35 -3.57 2.62
N THR A 3 -24.93 -3.10 3.80
CA THR A 3 -25.77 -2.32 4.73
C THR A 3 -25.91 -0.85 4.29
N ASP A 4 -26.95 -0.16 4.75
CA ASP A 4 -27.10 1.28 4.46
C ASP A 4 -25.96 2.13 5.04
N ALA A 5 -25.43 1.70 6.20
CA ALA A 5 -24.22 2.29 6.77
C ALA A 5 -22.98 2.14 5.87
N HIS A 6 -22.92 1.11 5.02
CA HIS A 6 -21.85 0.96 4.04
C HIS A 6 -22.07 1.86 2.83
N ARG A 7 -23.33 2.07 2.39
CA ARG A 7 -23.67 2.91 1.23
C ARG A 7 -23.53 4.42 1.50
N SER A 8 -23.69 4.85 2.74
CA SER A 8 -23.59 6.26 3.14
C SER A 8 -22.15 6.72 3.45
N ARG A 9 -21.16 5.83 3.31
CA ARG A 9 -19.75 6.21 3.53
C ARG A 9 -19.29 7.21 2.47
N PRO A 10 -18.58 8.29 2.86
CA PRO A 10 -17.93 9.18 1.90
C PRO A 10 -17.00 8.41 0.97
N LEU A 11 -16.98 8.80 -0.31
CA LEU A 11 -15.99 8.31 -1.26
C LEU A 11 -14.59 8.68 -0.76
N ARG A 12 -13.68 7.70 -0.79
CA ARG A 12 -12.26 7.91 -0.47
C ARG A 12 -11.42 7.67 -1.71
N PHE A 13 -10.52 8.59 -1.99
CA PHE A 13 -9.65 8.54 -3.15
C PHE A 13 -8.23 8.18 -2.70
N GLY A 14 -7.72 7.06 -3.22
CA GLY A 14 -6.36 6.60 -2.98
C GLY A 14 -5.45 6.85 -4.18
N LEU A 15 -4.22 7.27 -3.92
CA LEU A 15 -3.16 7.34 -4.92
C LEU A 15 -2.10 6.28 -4.64
N THR A 16 -1.83 5.43 -5.63
CA THR A 16 -0.71 4.47 -5.58
C THR A 16 0.45 5.00 -6.42
N ALA A 17 1.59 5.27 -5.80
CA ALA A 17 2.78 5.72 -6.50
C ALA A 17 3.80 4.58 -6.65
N GLY A 18 4.14 4.22 -7.90
CA GLY A 18 5.02 3.09 -8.21
C GLY A 18 6.53 3.38 -8.22
N LEU A 19 6.93 4.64 -8.06
CA LEU A 19 8.34 5.03 -8.12
C LEU A 19 8.95 5.22 -6.72
N PRO A 20 10.14 4.64 -6.44
CA PRO A 20 10.91 4.94 -5.24
C PRO A 20 11.21 6.44 -5.14
N ARG A 21 11.18 6.97 -3.92
CA ARG A 21 11.54 8.36 -3.60
C ARG A 21 12.45 8.38 -2.38
N THR A 22 13.41 9.30 -2.33
CA THR A 22 14.18 9.55 -1.10
C THR A 22 13.26 10.04 0.02
N GLY A 23 13.72 10.01 1.28
CA GLY A 23 12.89 10.42 2.42
C GLY A 23 12.37 11.87 2.33
N GLU A 24 13.16 12.78 1.77
CA GLU A 24 12.74 14.16 1.53
C GLU A 24 11.71 14.27 0.40
N GLN A 25 11.97 13.61 -0.73
CA GLN A 25 11.06 13.54 -1.87
C GLN A 25 9.72 12.92 -1.49
N MET A 26 9.73 11.88 -0.64
CA MET A 26 8.53 11.25 -0.13
C MET A 26 7.71 12.21 0.75
N ARG A 27 8.36 12.97 1.64
CA ARG A 27 7.67 13.98 2.47
C ARG A 27 7.03 15.08 1.63
N ALA A 28 7.74 15.59 0.63
CA ALA A 28 7.20 16.60 -0.28
C ALA A 28 6.01 16.05 -1.09
N PHE A 29 6.15 14.82 -1.60
CA PHE A 29 5.10 14.17 -2.36
C PHE A 29 3.87 13.88 -1.51
N ALA A 30 4.03 13.37 -0.29
CA ALA A 30 2.92 13.12 0.63
C ALA A 30 2.10 14.38 0.92
N ARG A 31 2.76 15.51 1.16
CA ARG A 31 2.07 16.81 1.33
C ARG A 31 1.30 17.23 0.08
N ALA A 32 1.87 17.02 -1.10
CA ALA A 32 1.17 17.36 -2.35
C ALA A 32 -0.07 16.49 -2.56
N VAL A 33 0.01 15.20 -2.23
CA VAL A 33 -1.09 14.24 -2.32
C VAL A 33 -2.21 14.61 -1.35
N GLU A 34 -1.87 14.91 -0.09
CA GLU A 34 -2.82 15.39 0.91
C GLU A 34 -3.49 16.70 0.47
N THR A 35 -2.71 17.68 0.01
CA THR A 35 -3.23 18.98 -0.48
C THR A 35 -4.16 18.82 -1.68
N SER A 36 -3.98 17.76 -2.47
CA SER A 36 -4.82 17.45 -3.63
C SER A 36 -6.13 16.74 -3.27
N GLY A 37 -6.36 16.44 -1.98
CA GLY A 37 -7.60 15.83 -1.49
C GLY A 37 -7.63 14.30 -1.56
N PHE A 38 -6.48 13.63 -1.69
CA PHE A 38 -6.42 12.17 -1.54
C PHE A 38 -6.42 11.77 -0.07
N ASP A 39 -7.28 10.83 0.29
CA ASP A 39 -7.41 10.28 1.65
C ASP A 39 -6.31 9.28 1.98
N VAL A 40 -5.68 8.72 0.94
CA VAL A 40 -4.84 7.54 1.02
C VAL A 40 -3.67 7.70 0.05
N LEU A 41 -2.44 7.66 0.59
CA LEU A 41 -1.23 7.52 -0.21
C LEU A 41 -0.64 6.12 0.01
N GLY A 42 -0.79 5.27 -1.00
CA GLY A 42 -0.08 4.00 -1.10
C GLY A 42 1.22 4.20 -1.86
N GLN A 43 2.32 3.67 -1.35
CA GLN A 43 3.50 3.44 -2.16
C GLN A 43 3.42 2.02 -2.70
N ALA A 44 3.43 1.86 -4.02
CA ALA A 44 3.64 0.55 -4.59
C ALA A 44 5.05 0.13 -4.21
N VAL A 45 5.17 -0.86 -3.34
CA VAL A 45 6.43 -1.58 -3.22
C VAL A 45 6.47 -2.48 -4.44
N VAL A 46 7.36 -2.17 -5.38
CA VAL A 46 7.79 -3.14 -6.38
C VAL A 46 8.53 -4.19 -5.57
N GLU A 47 7.81 -5.24 -5.17
CA GLU A 47 8.36 -6.21 -4.24
C GLU A 47 9.37 -7.06 -4.98
N THR A 48 10.64 -6.66 -4.94
CA THR A 48 11.79 -7.53 -5.21
C THR A 48 12.34 -8.07 -3.88
N ALA A 49 11.51 -8.13 -2.84
CA ALA A 49 11.90 -8.52 -1.49
C ALA A 49 11.25 -9.86 -1.15
N GLU A 50 12.00 -10.73 -0.47
CA GLU A 50 11.50 -11.99 0.05
C GLU A 50 10.27 -11.77 0.97
N PRO A 51 9.30 -12.71 1.02
CA PRO A 51 8.07 -12.56 1.79
C PRO A 51 8.25 -12.14 3.26
N GLN A 52 9.35 -12.58 3.88
CA GLN A 52 9.70 -12.19 5.26
C GLN A 52 10.00 -10.70 5.38
N GLN A 53 10.80 -10.15 4.48
CA GLN A 53 11.19 -8.74 4.50
C GLN A 53 9.99 -7.83 4.18
N ALA A 54 9.11 -8.30 3.30
CA ALA A 54 7.83 -7.65 3.01
C ALA A 54 6.94 -7.55 4.26
N ALA A 55 6.78 -8.66 4.99
CA ALA A 55 6.00 -8.70 6.23
C ALA A 55 6.61 -7.77 7.30
N GLU A 56 7.93 -7.76 7.47
CA GLU A 56 8.61 -6.86 8.41
C GLU A 56 8.40 -5.38 8.08
N GLN A 57 8.49 -5.01 6.80
CA GLN A 57 8.21 -3.64 6.36
C GLN A 57 6.77 -3.23 6.64
N LEU A 58 5.82 -4.13 6.42
CA LEU A 58 4.40 -3.93 6.72
C LEU A 58 4.15 -3.69 8.21
N ILE A 59 4.74 -4.53 9.07
CA ILE A 59 4.65 -4.39 10.52
C ILE A 59 5.24 -3.06 10.98
N HIS A 60 6.44 -2.71 10.50
CA HIS A 60 7.08 -1.44 10.85
C HIS A 60 6.24 -0.23 10.43
N ARG A 61 5.65 -0.24 9.23
CA ARG A 61 4.76 0.84 8.76
C ARG A 61 3.49 0.95 9.60
N ARG A 62 2.89 -0.18 9.99
CA ARG A 62 1.74 -0.21 10.90
C ARG A 62 2.09 0.40 12.26
N GLN A 63 3.20 -0.01 12.86
CA GLN A 63 3.64 0.48 14.17
C GLN A 63 4.00 1.97 14.15
N ARG A 64 4.72 2.41 13.11
CA ARG A 64 5.24 3.77 13.04
C ARG A 64 4.23 4.81 12.56
N PHE A 65 3.32 4.41 11.67
CA PHE A 65 2.45 5.36 10.95
C PHE A 65 0.96 4.99 11.03
N GLY A 66 0.58 3.90 11.69
CA GLY A 66 -0.82 3.45 11.77
C GLY A 66 -1.39 2.95 10.44
N ILE A 67 -0.54 2.66 9.45
CA ILE A 67 -0.98 2.18 8.13
C ILE A 67 -1.49 0.75 8.25
N VAL A 68 -2.75 0.52 7.87
CA VAL A 68 -3.46 -0.78 8.00
C VAL A 68 -3.93 -1.35 6.66
N TYR A 69 -3.55 -0.72 5.54
CA TYR A 69 -3.87 -1.18 4.20
C TYR A 69 -2.63 -1.06 3.30
N TRP A 70 -2.59 -1.88 2.25
CA TRP A 70 -1.50 -1.90 1.27
C TRP A 70 -2.08 -2.29 -0.10
N THR A 71 -1.39 -1.88 -1.18
CA THR A 71 -1.77 -2.20 -2.57
C THR A 71 -0.62 -2.91 -3.28
N VAL A 72 -0.92 -4.00 -3.97
CA VAL A 72 0.03 -4.79 -4.78
C VAL A 72 -0.39 -4.70 -6.24
N PHE A 73 0.57 -4.56 -7.15
CA PHE A 73 0.35 -4.83 -8.57
C PHE A 73 0.62 -6.32 -8.81
N ASP A 74 -0.42 -7.07 -9.15
CA ASP A 74 -0.31 -8.52 -9.33
C ASP A 74 0.56 -8.86 -10.55
N GLU A 75 0.16 -8.39 -11.73
CA GLU A 75 0.89 -8.61 -12.98
C GLU A 75 1.39 -7.29 -13.57
N LEU A 76 2.66 -7.28 -13.95
CA LEU A 76 3.30 -6.19 -14.70
C LEU A 76 3.97 -6.78 -15.94
N PRO A 77 4.10 -6.04 -17.06
CA PRO A 77 4.81 -6.53 -18.23
C PRO A 77 6.22 -7.03 -17.88
N GLY A 78 6.50 -8.30 -18.15
CA GLY A 78 7.79 -8.95 -17.83
C GLY A 78 7.93 -9.48 -16.40
N ARG A 79 6.86 -9.49 -15.59
CA ARG A 79 6.87 -10.02 -14.23
C ARG A 79 5.74 -11.05 -14.03
N PRO A 80 6.03 -12.23 -13.43
CA PRO A 80 4.98 -13.17 -13.05
C PRO A 80 4.07 -12.58 -11.96
N SER A 81 2.85 -13.14 -11.84
CA SER A 81 1.89 -12.79 -10.79
C SER A 81 2.56 -12.77 -9.40
N ALA A 82 2.27 -11.72 -8.63
CA ALA A 82 2.73 -11.55 -7.25
C ALA A 82 1.87 -12.33 -6.24
N MET A 83 0.75 -12.94 -6.66
CA MET A 83 -0.17 -13.64 -5.77
C MET A 83 0.48 -14.74 -4.91
N PRO A 84 1.38 -15.61 -5.43
CA PRO A 84 2.02 -16.64 -4.61
C PRO A 84 2.86 -16.03 -3.47
N ASP A 85 3.68 -15.04 -3.77
CA ASP A 85 4.55 -14.38 -2.79
C ASP A 85 3.71 -13.65 -1.73
N MET A 86 2.67 -12.92 -2.17
CA MET A 86 1.76 -12.23 -1.26
C MET A 86 1.00 -13.17 -0.33
N SER A 87 0.73 -14.40 -0.78
CA SER A 87 0.08 -15.40 0.08
C SER A 87 0.98 -15.77 1.28
N GLU A 88 2.29 -15.85 1.08
CA GLU A 88 3.26 -16.11 2.14
C GLU A 88 3.41 -14.89 3.06
N VAL A 89 3.46 -13.67 2.50
CA VAL A 89 3.46 -12.44 3.30
C VAL A 89 2.23 -12.38 4.21
N ILE A 90 1.04 -12.68 3.70
CA ILE A 90 -0.21 -12.65 4.48
C ILE A 90 -0.18 -13.69 5.61
N LYS A 91 0.41 -14.87 5.40
CA LYS A 91 0.58 -15.87 6.47
C LYS A 91 1.45 -15.32 7.60
N LEU A 92 2.53 -14.62 7.28
CA LEU A 92 3.46 -14.04 8.26
C LEU A 92 2.88 -12.87 9.06
N LEU A 93 1.80 -12.25 8.57
CA LEU A 93 1.12 -11.13 9.22
C LEU A 93 -0.04 -11.54 10.14
N ARG A 94 -0.44 -12.82 10.13
CA ARG A 94 -1.52 -13.38 10.94
C ARG A 94 -0.97 -14.09 12.17
#